data_AF-A0A7V5FGV6-F1
#
_entry.id   AF-A0A7V5FGV6-F1
#
_cell.length_a   1.000
_cell.length_b   1.000
_cell.length_c   1.000
_cell.angle_alpha   90.00
_cell.angle_beta   90.00
_cell.angle_gamma   90.00
#
_symmetry.space_group_name_H-M   'P 1'
#
loop_
_entity.id
_entity.type
_entity.pdbx_description
1 polymer ?
#
loop_
_entity_poly.entity_id
_entity_poly.type
_entity_poly.pdbx_seq_one_letter_code
_entity_poly.pdbx_strand_id
1 'polypeptide(L)'
;MWYPVLYFIFAIWVFFDSKKRKGTPWISAIVVLLFGPLMLPYYFATRNLKEGEVREGGMGWNWMKNLIIFWTITCIIWGIAAMSEVSKTMEATQKVTDQLGTAIGAGIGLGLIFVIWFVITLVALVIGLLLKKSSIVEKGPTGALAVEASTRQATNS
;
A
#
# COMPACT_ATOMS: atom_id res chain seq x y z
N MET A 1 -15.14 -11.83 -10.06
CA MET A 1 -14.16 -10.85 -10.60
C MET A 1 -14.33 -9.51 -9.86
N TRP A 2 -13.77 -9.39 -8.67
CA TRP A 2 -13.98 -8.22 -7.78
C TRP A 2 -12.88 -7.15 -7.89
N TYR A 3 -11.77 -7.45 -8.59
CA TYR A 3 -10.62 -6.55 -8.72
C TYR A 3 -10.98 -5.17 -9.32
N PRO A 4 -11.76 -5.06 -10.42
CA PRO A 4 -12.13 -3.74 -10.95
C PRO A 4 -12.92 -2.89 -9.95
N VAL A 5 -13.77 -3.52 -9.13
CA VAL A 5 -14.53 -2.83 -8.07
C VAL A 5 -13.59 -2.26 -7.02
N LEU A 6 -12.59 -3.05 -6.57
CA LEU A 6 -11.57 -2.58 -5.63
C LEU A 6 -10.76 -1.41 -6.22
N TYR A 7 -10.38 -1.49 -7.50
CA TYR A 7 -9.60 -0.44 -8.17
C TYR A 7 -10.39 0.85 -8.24
N PHE A 8 -11.69 0.75 -8.55
CA PHE A 8 -12.59 1.89 -8.58
C PHE A 8 -12.78 2.53 -7.19
N ILE A 9 -12.96 1.71 -6.14
CA ILE A 9 -13.05 2.20 -4.75
C ILE A 9 -11.79 2.98 -4.36
N PHE A 10 -10.60 2.43 -4.64
CA PHE A 10 -9.34 3.12 -4.33
C PHE A 10 -9.14 4.37 -5.17
N ALA A 11 -9.50 4.35 -6.45
CA ALA A 11 -9.43 5.53 -7.31
C ALA A 11 -10.32 6.67 -6.79
N ILE A 12 -11.55 6.36 -6.37
CA ILE A 12 -12.46 7.33 -5.74
C ILE A 12 -11.84 7.89 -4.45
N TRP A 13 -11.32 7.02 -3.59
CA TRP A 13 -10.70 7.45 -2.34
C TRP A 13 -9.51 8.37 -2.59
N VAL A 14 -8.61 8.01 -3.51
CA VAL A 14 -7.45 8.83 -3.90
C VAL A 14 -7.88 10.15 -4.52
N PHE A 15 -8.93 10.16 -5.33
CA PHE A 15 -9.49 11.40 -5.88
C PHE A 15 -9.88 12.39 -4.77
N PHE A 16 -10.65 11.92 -3.79
CA PHE A 16 -11.10 12.76 -2.68
C PHE A 16 -9.95 13.16 -1.75
N ASP A 17 -9.01 12.26 -1.43
CA ASP A 17 -7.85 12.60 -0.60
C ASP A 17 -6.94 13.62 -1.30
N SER A 18 -6.64 13.43 -2.58
CA SER A 18 -5.81 14.33 -3.37
C SER A 18 -6.46 15.71 -3.53
N LYS A 19 -7.79 15.75 -3.73
CA LYS A 19 -8.55 17.02 -3.75
C LYS A 19 -8.45 17.77 -2.41
N LYS A 20 -8.61 17.07 -1.28
CA LYS A 20 -8.45 17.65 0.07
C LYS A 20 -7.02 18.14 0.33
N ARG A 21 -6.03 17.52 -0.31
CA ARG A 21 -4.61 17.85 -0.19
C ARG A 21 -4.10 18.85 -1.24
N LYS A 22 -4.99 19.39 -2.08
CA LYS A 22 -4.65 20.30 -3.18
C LYS A 22 -3.56 19.71 -4.12
N GLY A 23 -3.63 18.41 -4.36
CA GLY A 23 -2.77 17.70 -5.31
C GLY A 23 -3.38 17.69 -6.73
N THR A 24 -3.07 16.65 -7.49
CA THR A 24 -3.59 16.42 -8.86
C THR A 24 -4.62 15.28 -8.87
N PRO A 25 -5.87 15.51 -8.42
CA PRO A 25 -6.81 14.44 -8.08
C PRO A 25 -7.14 13.51 -9.25
N TRP A 26 -7.36 14.07 -10.45
CA TRP A 26 -7.65 13.30 -11.66
C TRP A 26 -6.49 12.39 -12.05
N ILE A 27 -5.26 12.93 -12.11
CA ILE A 27 -4.07 12.15 -12.49
C ILE A 27 -3.85 11.02 -11.48
N SER A 28 -3.89 11.32 -10.18
CA SER A 28 -3.67 10.32 -9.14
C SER A 28 -4.74 9.23 -9.14
N ALA A 29 -6.01 9.59 -9.38
CA ALA A 29 -7.11 8.63 -9.45
C ALA A 29 -7.04 7.73 -10.69
N ILE A 30 -6.75 8.32 -11.87
CA ILE A 30 -6.60 7.57 -13.13
C ILE A 30 -5.43 6.60 -13.03
N VAL A 31 -4.29 7.03 -12.47
CA VAL A 31 -3.12 6.17 -12.27
C VAL A 31 -3.47 4.97 -11.39
N VAL A 32 -4.20 5.17 -10.29
CA VAL A 32 -4.64 4.06 -9.41
C VAL A 32 -5.70 3.18 -10.09
N LEU A 33 -6.56 3.74 -10.94
CA LEU A 33 -7.55 2.96 -11.67
C LEU A 33 -6.90 2.06 -12.73
N LEU A 34 -5.88 2.56 -13.44
CA LEU A 34 -5.21 1.84 -14.53
C LEU A 34 -4.16 0.83 -14.03
N PHE A 35 -3.34 1.23 -13.05
CA PHE A 35 -2.23 0.41 -12.55
C PHE A 35 -2.56 -0.27 -11.21
N GLY A 36 -3.76 -0.02 -10.68
CA GLY A 36 -4.27 -0.66 -9.49
C GLY A 36 -3.67 -0.17 -8.17
N PRO A 37 -3.93 -0.90 -7.09
CA PRO A 37 -3.45 -0.61 -5.74
C PRO A 37 -1.93 -0.50 -5.60
N LEU A 38 -1.16 -1.04 -6.55
CA LEU A 38 0.30 -0.93 -6.59
C LEU A 38 0.80 0.53 -6.68
N MET A 39 -0.05 1.45 -7.13
CA MET A 39 0.27 2.88 -7.16
C MET A 39 -0.03 3.61 -5.85
N LEU A 40 -0.70 2.98 -4.88
CA LEU A 40 -0.97 3.59 -3.57
C LEU A 40 0.32 3.93 -2.81
N PRO A 41 1.35 3.06 -2.73
CA PRO A 41 2.64 3.41 -2.13
C PRO A 41 3.27 4.68 -2.70
N TYR A 42 3.22 4.82 -4.02
CA TYR A 42 3.73 5.99 -4.71
C TYR A 42 2.91 7.24 -4.38
N TYR A 43 1.58 7.14 -4.37
CA TYR A 43 0.69 8.22 -3.97
C TYR A 43 0.99 8.71 -2.54
N PHE A 44 1.14 7.80 -1.57
CA PHE A 44 1.53 8.16 -0.20
C PHE A 44 2.91 8.81 -0.11
N ALA A 45 3.84 8.40 -0.97
CA ALA A 45 5.19 8.94 -1.01
C ALA A 45 5.27 10.35 -1.62
N THR A 46 4.27 10.78 -2.39
CA THR A 46 4.32 12.03 -3.16
C THR A 46 3.24 13.04 -2.78
N ARG A 47 2.15 12.63 -2.13
CA ARG A 47 1.06 13.55 -1.74
C ARG A 47 1.56 14.69 -0.85
N ASN A 48 0.87 15.83 -0.94
CA ASN A 48 1.09 16.96 -0.05
C ASN A 48 0.73 16.59 1.39
N LEU A 49 1.50 17.09 2.34
CA LEU A 49 1.29 16.90 3.77
C LEU A 49 0.32 17.96 4.29
N LYS A 50 -0.59 17.53 5.15
CA LYS A 50 -1.44 18.41 5.95
C LYS A 50 -0.67 18.90 7.18
N GLU A 51 -1.18 19.94 7.82
CA GLU A 51 -0.65 20.41 9.09
C GLU A 51 -0.54 19.27 10.12
N GLY A 52 0.58 19.21 10.83
CA GLY A 52 0.90 18.15 11.80
C GLY A 52 1.41 16.83 11.20
N GLU A 53 1.35 16.64 9.88
CA GLU A 53 1.93 15.47 9.24
C GLU A 53 3.44 15.64 9.01
N VAL A 54 4.19 14.55 9.14
CA VAL A 54 5.64 14.53 8.93
C VAL A 54 6.01 13.42 7.95
N ARG A 55 6.92 13.73 7.02
CA ARG A 55 7.51 12.76 6.09
C ARG A 55 9.03 12.83 6.17
N GLU A 56 9.64 11.71 6.51
CA GLU A 56 11.10 11.62 6.74
C GLU A 56 11.76 10.71 5.71
N GLY A 57 13.04 10.93 5.42
CA GLY A 57 13.87 10.00 4.64
C GLY A 57 13.81 10.19 3.12
N GLY A 58 13.09 11.21 2.64
CA GLY A 58 12.94 11.52 1.22
C GLY A 58 11.99 10.59 0.45
N MET A 59 11.77 10.87 -0.83
CA MET A 59 10.76 10.18 -1.66
C MET A 59 11.02 8.67 -1.82
N GLY A 60 12.27 8.27 -2.10
CA GLY A 60 12.62 6.86 -2.33
C GLY A 60 12.34 5.98 -1.10
N TRP A 61 12.77 6.42 0.09
CA TRP A 61 12.47 5.74 1.34
C TRP A 61 10.96 5.65 1.61
N ASN A 62 10.22 6.73 1.41
CA ASN A 62 8.78 6.71 1.65
C ASN A 62 8.05 5.79 0.67
N TRP A 63 8.46 5.75 -0.59
CA TRP A 63 7.88 4.81 -1.55
C TRP A 63 8.14 3.36 -1.13
N MET A 64 9.39 3.00 -0.80
CA MET A 64 9.73 1.64 -0.36
C MET A 64 9.05 1.26 0.96
N LYS A 65 9.01 2.15 1.94
CA LYS A 65 8.30 1.93 3.22
C LYS A 65 6.82 1.66 3.00
N ASN A 66 6.14 2.49 2.20
CA ASN A 66 4.72 2.28 1.91
C ASN A 66 4.50 1.02 1.04
N LEU A 67 5.44 0.67 0.17
CA LEU A 67 5.38 -0.55 -0.63
C LEU A 67 5.46 -1.79 0.27
N ILE A 68 6.37 -1.81 1.25
CA ILE A 68 6.49 -2.89 2.23
C ILE A 68 5.20 -3.07 3.03
N ILE A 69 4.61 -1.97 3.51
CA ILE A 69 3.35 -2.00 4.26
C ILE A 69 2.24 -2.58 3.38
N PHE A 70 2.09 -2.06 2.15
CA PHE A 70 1.08 -2.51 1.21
C PHE A 70 1.25 -3.99 0.84
N TRP A 71 2.48 -4.41 0.55
CA TRP A 71 2.86 -5.77 0.21
C TRP A 71 2.55 -6.75 1.36
N THR A 72 2.85 -6.35 2.60
CA THR A 72 2.55 -7.15 3.80
C THR A 72 1.05 -7.35 3.96
N ILE A 73 0.25 -6.29 3.84
CA ILE A 73 -1.22 -6.39 3.91
C ILE A 73 -1.75 -7.33 2.81
N THR A 74 -1.21 -7.22 1.59
CA THR A 74 -1.60 -8.08 0.46
C THR A 74 -1.31 -9.56 0.75
N CYS A 75 -0.12 -9.87 1.26
CA CYS A 75 0.24 -11.25 1.63
C CYS A 75 -0.64 -11.81 2.74
N ILE A 76 -1.02 -10.99 3.73
CA ILE A 76 -1.96 -11.38 4.78
C ILE A 76 -3.33 -11.73 4.18
N ILE A 77 -3.86 -10.88 3.29
CA ILE A 77 -5.15 -11.13 2.62
C ILE A 77 -5.07 -12.43 1.80
N TRP A 78 -3.99 -12.65 1.06
CA TRP A 78 -3.78 -13.90 0.31
C TRP A 78 -3.69 -15.12 1.22
N GLY A 79 -2.99 -15.02 2.35
CA GLY A 79 -2.92 -16.11 3.34
C GLY A 79 -4.31 -16.47 3.89
N ILE A 80 -5.12 -15.47 4.27
CA ILE A 80 -6.49 -15.69 4.74
C ILE A 80 -7.37 -16.31 3.65
N ALA A 81 -7.31 -15.78 2.43
CA ALA A 81 -8.07 -16.29 1.30
C ALA A 81 -7.69 -17.75 0.97
N ALA A 82 -6.39 -18.07 0.97
CA ALA A 82 -5.89 -19.42 0.75
C ALA A 82 -6.41 -20.38 1.84
N MET A 83 -6.34 -20.00 3.11
CA MET A 83 -6.88 -20.82 4.20
C MET A 83 -8.38 -21.04 4.09
N SER A 84 -9.16 -20.03 3.68
CA SER A 84 -10.60 -20.18 3.49
C SER A 84 -10.94 -21.23 2.42
N GLU A 85 -10.18 -21.28 1.32
CA GLU A 85 -10.39 -22.28 0.27
C GLU A 85 -9.92 -23.68 0.69
N VAL A 86 -8.83 -23.77 1.45
CA VAL A 86 -8.36 -25.03 2.04
C VAL A 86 -9.43 -25.62 2.96
N SER A 87 -10.04 -24.82 3.85
CA SER A 87 -11.10 -25.29 4.75
C SER A 87 -12.29 -25.88 3.98
N LYS A 88 -12.79 -25.17 2.96
CA LYS A 88 -13.90 -25.65 2.11
C LYS A 88 -13.55 -26.97 1.42
N THR A 89 -12.32 -27.08 0.92
CA THR A 89 -11.84 -28.29 0.23
C THR A 89 -11.75 -29.48 1.18
N MET A 90 -11.26 -29.27 2.40
CA MET A 90 -11.17 -30.32 3.42
C MET A 90 -12.56 -30.83 3.86
N GLU A 91 -13.53 -29.93 4.02
CA GLU A 91 -14.92 -30.29 4.36
C GLU A 91 -15.61 -31.08 3.24
N ALA A 92 -15.35 -30.73 1.97
CA ALA A 92 -15.93 -31.41 0.82
C ALA A 92 -15.33 -32.81 0.55
N THR A 93 -14.20 -33.13 1.19
CA THR A 93 -13.42 -34.33 0.90
C THR A 93 -13.72 -35.45 1.91
N GLN A 94 -14.16 -36.62 1.43
CA GLN A 94 -14.53 -37.75 2.30
C GLN A 94 -13.37 -38.70 2.64
N LYS A 95 -12.29 -38.73 1.84
CA LYS A 95 -11.16 -39.65 2.05
C LYS A 95 -10.04 -39.01 2.85
N VAL A 96 -9.54 -39.73 3.85
CA VAL A 96 -8.42 -39.30 4.70
C VAL A 96 -7.16 -39.00 3.88
N THR A 97 -6.87 -39.77 2.83
CA THR A 97 -5.71 -39.53 1.95
C THR A 97 -5.79 -38.18 1.23
N ASP A 98 -6.98 -37.82 0.76
CA ASP A 98 -7.22 -36.57 0.02
C ASP A 98 -7.20 -35.36 0.98
N GLN A 99 -7.67 -35.53 2.22
CA GLN A 99 -7.54 -34.54 3.29
C GLN A 99 -6.07 -34.32 3.67
N LEU A 100 -5.28 -35.39 3.79
CA LEU A 100 -3.84 -35.32 4.08
C LEU A 100 -3.09 -34.60 2.95
N GLY A 101 -3.39 -34.94 1.70
CA GLY A 101 -2.82 -34.25 0.53
C GLY A 101 -3.16 -32.75 0.52
N THR A 102 -4.40 -32.41 0.84
CA THR A 102 -4.85 -31.00 0.94
C THR A 102 -4.11 -30.24 2.04
N ALA A 103 -3.93 -30.85 3.22
CA ALA A 103 -3.21 -30.23 4.34
C ALA A 103 -1.72 -30.00 4.01
N ILE A 104 -1.06 -30.97 3.37
CA ILE A 104 0.34 -30.83 2.91
C ILE A 104 0.44 -29.73 1.86
N GLY A 105 -0.46 -29.73 0.87
CA GLY A 105 -0.51 -28.70 -0.16
C GLY A 105 -0.72 -27.30 0.41
N ALA A 106 -1.60 -27.17 1.41
CA ALA A 106 -1.84 -25.92 2.13
C ALA A 106 -0.58 -25.45 2.88
N GLY A 107 0.12 -26.35 3.56
CA GLY A 107 1.38 -26.06 4.24
C GLY A 107 2.45 -25.54 3.28
N ILE A 108 2.61 -26.19 2.13
CA ILE A 108 3.52 -25.74 1.07
C ILE A 108 3.10 -24.37 0.52
N GLY A 109 1.81 -24.18 0.21
CA GLY A 109 1.28 -22.94 -0.33
C GLY A 109 1.48 -21.75 0.61
N LEU A 110 1.15 -21.90 1.89
CA LEU A 110 1.39 -20.88 2.91
C LEU A 110 2.90 -20.62 3.13
N GLY A 111 3.71 -21.69 3.12
CA GLY A 111 5.17 -21.57 3.19
C GLY A 111 5.74 -20.75 2.04
N LEU A 112 5.26 -20.96 0.81
CA LEU A 112 5.66 -20.18 -0.36
C LEU A 112 5.23 -18.72 -0.26
N ILE A 113 4.00 -18.44 0.19
CA ILE A 113 3.54 -17.06 0.44
C ILE A 113 4.47 -16.37 1.45
N PHE A 114 4.85 -17.06 2.53
CA PHE A 114 5.76 -16.52 3.54
C PHE A 114 7.15 -16.22 2.96
N VAL A 115 7.73 -17.15 2.20
CA VAL A 115 9.05 -16.94 1.57
C VAL A 115 9.01 -15.78 0.59
N ILE A 116 7.99 -15.73 -0.27
CA ILE A 116 7.79 -14.64 -1.25
C ILE A 116 7.62 -13.30 -0.53
N TRP A 117 6.81 -13.26 0.53
CA TRP A 117 6.64 -12.08 1.37
C TRP A 117 7.98 -11.61 1.94
N PHE A 118 8.74 -12.52 2.54
CA PHE A 118 9.99 -12.23 3.22
C PHE A 118 11.06 -11.71 2.26
N VAL A 119 11.28 -12.40 1.14
CA VAL A 119 12.30 -12.02 0.15
C VAL A 119 12.01 -10.63 -0.45
N ILE A 120 10.77 -10.37 -0.87
CA ILE A 120 10.40 -9.07 -1.45
C ILE A 120 10.50 -7.96 -0.40
N THR A 121 10.06 -8.22 0.84
CA THR A 121 10.18 -7.26 1.94
C THR A 121 11.64 -6.95 2.25
N LEU A 122 12.50 -7.96 2.30
CA LEU A 122 13.92 -7.80 2.58
C LEU A 122 14.59 -6.96 1.49
N VAL A 123 14.35 -7.28 0.21
CA VAL A 123 14.90 -6.52 -0.92
C VAL A 123 14.42 -5.08 -0.91
N ALA A 124 13.11 -4.85 -0.72
CA ALA A 124 12.55 -3.50 -0.65
C ALA A 124 13.10 -2.71 0.54
N LEU A 125 13.33 -3.37 1.68
CA LEU A 125 13.89 -2.74 2.87
C LEU A 125 15.36 -2.36 2.65
N VAL A 126 16.17 -3.26 2.10
CA VAL A 126 17.58 -2.98 1.77
C VAL A 126 17.66 -1.81 0.80
N ILE A 127 16.91 -1.85 -0.31
CA ILE A 127 16.85 -0.73 -1.27
C ILE A 127 16.36 0.55 -0.59
N GLY A 128 15.31 0.45 0.24
CA GLY A 128 14.77 1.59 0.98
C GLY A 128 15.82 2.24 1.87
N LEU A 129 16.56 1.45 2.65
CA LEU A 129 17.60 1.94 3.55
C LEU A 129 18.74 2.62 2.77
N LEU A 130 19.13 2.08 1.61
CA LEU A 130 20.12 2.71 0.73
C LEU A 130 19.63 4.06 0.16
N LEU A 131 18.33 4.19 -0.10
CA LEU A 131 17.72 5.42 -0.60
C LEU A 131 17.36 6.42 0.52
N LYS A 132 17.50 6.03 1.79
CA LYS A 132 17.07 6.85 2.93
C LYS A 132 17.98 8.06 3.11
N LYS A 133 17.40 9.25 2.91
CA LYS A 133 18.07 10.53 3.15
C LYS A 133 17.77 11.01 4.58
N SER A 134 18.62 10.66 5.54
CA SER A 134 18.42 10.94 6.97
C SER A 134 18.29 12.42 7.34
N SER A 135 18.81 13.33 6.50
CA SER A 135 18.71 14.78 6.71
C SER A 135 17.38 15.39 6.23
N ILE A 136 16.55 14.65 5.49
CA ILE A 136 15.31 15.18 4.93
C ILE A 136 14.14 14.87 5.86
N VAL A 137 13.60 15.92 6.46
CA VAL A 137 12.36 15.91 7.25
C VAL A 137 11.44 16.99 6.71
N GLU A 138 10.36 16.56 6.06
CA GLU A 138 9.30 17.44 5.56
C GLU A 138 8.19 17.52 6.60
N LYS A 139 7.89 18.73 7.06
CA LYS A 139 6.78 19.01 7.98
C LYS A 139 5.66 19.69 7.20
N GLY A 140 4.44 19.21 7.37
CA GLY A 140 3.27 19.81 6.77
C GLY A 140 2.84 21.12 7.45
N PRO A 141 2.13 22.01 6.75
CA PRO A 141 1.62 21.83 5.39
C PRO A 141 2.70 21.94 4.30
N THR A 142 2.59 21.16 3.21
CA THR A 142 3.52 21.24 2.06
C THR A 142 2.81 21.53 0.73
N GLY A 143 3.57 21.97 -0.28
CA GLY A 143 3.06 22.25 -1.63
C GLY A 143 2.00 23.36 -1.62
N ALA A 144 0.91 23.15 -2.36
CA ALA A 144 -0.18 24.13 -2.48
C ALA A 144 -0.85 24.46 -1.13
N LEU A 145 -0.84 23.52 -0.16
CA LEU A 145 -1.36 23.78 1.18
C LEU A 145 -0.47 24.76 1.97
N ALA A 146 0.85 24.72 1.76
CA ALA A 146 1.77 25.66 2.39
C ALA A 146 1.54 27.09 1.88
N VAL A 147 1.35 27.24 0.57
CA VAL A 147 1.04 28.54 -0.06
C VAL A 147 -0.24 29.13 0.52
N GLU A 148 -1.30 28.31 0.63
CA GLU A 148 -2.58 28.76 1.19
C GLU A 148 -2.45 29.16 2.69
N ALA A 149 -1.68 28.40 3.47
CA ALA A 149 -1.44 28.72 4.88
C ALA A 149 -0.68 30.07 5.04
N SER A 150 0.37 30.28 4.25
CA SER A 150 1.14 31.54 4.27
C SER A 150 0.28 32.74 3.85
N THR A 151 -0.55 32.60 2.81
CA THR A 151 -1.45 33.68 2.37
C THR A 151 -2.47 34.05 3.45
N ARG A 152 -3.07 33.06 4.12
CA ARG A 152 -4.04 33.32 5.21
C ARG A 152 -3.39 34.03 6.41
N GLN A 153 -2.13 33.73 6.72
CA GLN A 153 -1.40 34.44 7.77
C GLN A 153 -1.17 35.90 7.39
N ALA A 154 -0.78 36.17 6.14
CA ALA A 154 -0.53 37.53 5.65
C ALA A 154 -1.80 38.40 5.55
N THR A 155 -3.00 37.81 5.35
CA THR A 155 -4.26 38.56 5.32
C THR A 155 -4.82 38.88 6.71
N ASN A 156 -4.33 38.18 7.75
CA ASN A 156 -4.81 38.33 9.12
C ASN A 156 -3.86 39.15 10.01
N SER A 157 -2.74 39.64 9.45
CA SER A 157 -1.76 40.54 10.07
C SER A 157 -1.95 41.97 9.61
#